data_AF-A0A497KSI0-F1
#
_entry.id   AF-A0A497KSI0-F1
#
_cell.length_a   1.000
_cell.length_b   1.000
_cell.length_c   1.000
_cell.angle_alpha   90.00
_cell.angle_beta   90.00
_cell.angle_gamma   90.00
#
_symmetry.space_group_name_H-M   'P 1'
#
loop_
_entity.id
_entity.type
_entity.pdbx_description
1 polymer ?
#
loop_
_entity_poly.entity_id
_entity_poly.type
_entity_poly.pdbx_seq_one_letter_code
_entity_poly.pdbx_strand_id
1 'polypeptide(L)'
;MKKVKVLALADKRKSEISKRDVGEISGEIPILITYMSCLAEAGASRSDIFRLVGEWKDFKWSKHFRQIYLLADRLRYGYAKACNTIAKKISSGVLRETILRFAHALASGESESEFLARERKLVTITYFDKYQRSLETLKTWGEAYSATLISVTFISITVVLSCILYSGFSPSILFRFTVLAMGIVSITGNFLLYRVAPKEKKNHSLEIKPKKQVLIKRLRFPLPILGAFLSLFLFFTGFGLSLALIFFALTIFPLGF
;
A
#
# COMPACT_ATOMS: atom_id res chain seq x y z
N MET A 1 -27.98 -23.74 11.13
CA MET A 1 -26.61 -23.62 10.55
C MET A 1 -26.35 -22.41 9.64
N LYS A 2 -27.31 -21.89 8.84
CA LYS A 2 -27.06 -20.74 7.93
C LYS A 2 -26.68 -19.42 8.64
N LYS A 3 -27.30 -19.07 9.78
CA LYS A 3 -27.01 -17.81 10.52
C LYS A 3 -25.57 -17.74 11.07
N VAL A 4 -25.01 -18.86 11.53
CA VAL A 4 -23.63 -18.92 12.06
C VAL A 4 -22.59 -18.68 10.96
N LYS A 5 -22.84 -19.21 9.75
CA LYS A 5 -21.98 -19.00 8.58
C LYS A 5 -21.98 -17.54 8.12
N VAL A 6 -23.12 -16.85 8.19
CA VAL A 6 -23.24 -15.43 7.83
C VAL A 6 -22.54 -14.52 8.85
N LEU A 7 -22.65 -14.82 10.14
CA LEU A 7 -21.92 -14.10 11.20
C LEU A 7 -20.41 -14.30 11.09
N ALA A 8 -19.95 -15.53 10.84
CA ALA A 8 -18.53 -15.82 10.63
C ALA A 8 -17.98 -15.14 9.36
N LEU A 9 -18.76 -15.08 8.28
CA LEU A 9 -18.37 -14.36 7.06
C LEU A 9 -18.35 -12.84 7.27
N ALA A 10 -19.29 -12.29 8.05
CA ALA A 10 -19.32 -10.88 8.39
C ALA A 10 -18.11 -10.48 9.25
N ASP A 11 -17.72 -11.32 10.21
CA ASP A 11 -16.57 -11.07 11.09
C ASP A 11 -15.23 -11.25 10.37
N LYS A 12 -15.15 -12.24 9.45
CA LYS A 12 -14.01 -12.39 8.54
C LYS A 12 -13.88 -11.22 7.56
N ARG A 13 -15.01 -10.68 7.06
CA ARG A 13 -15.02 -9.44 6.26
C ARG A 13 -14.59 -8.24 7.10
N LYS A 14 -15.03 -8.14 8.36
CA LYS A 14 -14.67 -7.06 9.28
C LYS A 14 -13.18 -7.06 9.62
N SER A 15 -12.60 -8.25 9.82
CA SER A 15 -11.16 -8.41 10.05
C SER A 15 -10.32 -8.19 8.78
N GLU A 16 -10.81 -8.54 7.59
CA GLU A 16 -10.15 -8.19 6.32
C GLU A 16 -10.27 -6.70 5.99
N ILE A 17 -11.41 -6.06 6.26
CA ILE A 17 -11.60 -4.61 6.12
C ILE A 17 -10.73 -3.89 7.14
N SER A 18 -10.64 -4.39 8.38
CA SER A 18 -9.71 -3.88 9.40
C SER A 18 -8.26 -4.03 8.95
N LYS A 19 -7.85 -5.18 8.38
CA LYS A 19 -6.49 -5.36 7.84
C LYS A 19 -6.21 -4.49 6.60
N ARG A 20 -7.21 -4.20 5.75
CA ARG A 20 -7.08 -3.24 4.63
C ARG A 20 -7.05 -1.79 5.12
N ASP A 21 -7.87 -1.43 6.11
CA ASP A 21 -7.85 -0.13 6.77
C ASP A 21 -6.52 0.10 7.49
N VAL A 22 -5.92 -0.94 8.10
CA VAL A 22 -4.59 -0.89 8.72
C VAL A 22 -3.46 -0.62 7.71
N GLY A 23 -3.68 -0.96 6.43
CA GLY A 23 -2.81 -0.57 5.30
C GLY A 23 -3.04 0.87 4.81
N GLU A 24 -4.20 1.47 5.08
CA GLU A 24 -4.51 2.89 4.81
C GLU A 24 -4.20 3.81 6.01
N ILE A 25 -3.82 3.25 7.16
CA ILE A 25 -3.44 4.02 8.35
C ILE A 25 -2.14 4.83 8.16
N SER A 26 -1.25 4.49 7.22
CA SER A 26 0.11 5.04 7.30
C SER A 26 0.19 6.51 6.85
N GLY A 27 -0.24 6.90 5.65
CA GLY A 27 -0.03 8.28 5.18
C GLY A 27 -1.10 9.29 5.57
N GLU A 28 -2.38 8.89 5.59
CA GLU A 28 -3.48 9.87 5.56
C GLU A 28 -3.72 10.56 6.91
N ILE A 29 -3.60 9.83 8.02
CA ILE A 29 -3.86 10.37 9.36
C ILE A 29 -2.82 11.43 9.77
N PRO A 30 -1.50 11.21 9.62
CA PRO A 30 -0.50 12.24 9.92
C PRO A 30 -0.70 13.53 9.11
N ILE A 31 -1.09 13.42 7.84
CA ILE A 31 -1.37 14.58 6.98
C ILE A 31 -2.61 15.32 7.48
N LEU A 32 -3.67 14.60 7.84
CA LEU A 32 -4.91 15.17 8.37
C LEU A 32 -4.67 15.94 9.68
N ILE A 33 -3.95 15.35 10.63
CA ILE A 33 -3.64 15.99 11.93
C ILE A 33 -2.69 17.16 11.73
N THR A 34 -1.73 17.06 10.80
CA THR A 34 -0.87 18.19 10.40
C THR A 34 -1.70 19.35 9.86
N TYR A 35 -2.66 19.08 8.99
CA TYR A 35 -3.54 20.10 8.44
C TYR A 35 -4.38 20.79 9.52
N MET A 36 -4.96 20.00 10.45
CA MET A 36 -5.67 20.55 11.60
C MET A 36 -4.77 21.43 12.49
N SER A 37 -3.54 20.99 12.77
CA SER A 37 -2.55 21.77 13.54
C SER A 37 -2.23 23.10 12.87
N CYS A 38 -1.99 23.10 11.55
CA CYS A 38 -1.72 24.32 10.80
C CYS A 38 -2.92 25.28 10.82
N LEU A 39 -4.15 24.76 10.73
CA LEU A 39 -5.36 25.59 10.85
C LEU A 39 -5.49 26.20 12.26
N ALA A 40 -5.20 25.42 13.30
CA ALA A 40 -5.26 25.89 14.68
C ALA A 40 -4.15 26.91 14.98
N GLU A 41 -2.94 26.71 14.46
CA GLU A 41 -1.82 27.66 14.53
C GLU A 41 -2.13 28.96 13.79
N ALA A 42 -2.87 28.89 12.68
CA ALA A 42 -3.34 30.06 11.94
C ALA A 42 -4.49 30.82 12.65
N GLY A 43 -4.94 30.36 13.82
CA GLY A 43 -6.01 30.99 14.59
C GLY A 43 -7.42 30.70 14.09
N ALA A 44 -7.62 29.64 13.30
CA ALA A 44 -8.95 29.25 12.84
C ALA A 44 -9.85 28.86 14.03
N SER A 45 -11.13 29.25 13.97
CA SER A 45 -12.10 28.86 14.99
C SER A 45 -12.29 27.35 15.01
N ARG A 46 -12.71 26.79 16.16
CA ARG A 46 -13.04 25.36 16.32
C ARG A 46 -13.98 24.87 15.20
N SER A 47 -15.02 25.65 14.92
CA SER A 47 -15.97 25.40 13.83
C SER A 47 -15.31 25.35 12.45
N ASP A 48 -14.41 26.31 12.17
CA ASP A 48 -13.74 26.38 10.88
C ASP A 48 -12.77 25.22 10.67
N ILE A 49 -12.06 24.79 11.73
CA ILE A 49 -11.17 23.61 11.68
C ILE A 49 -11.99 22.38 11.24
N PHE A 50 -13.10 22.09 11.92
CA PHE A 50 -13.94 20.93 11.57
C PHE A 50 -14.61 21.06 10.19
N ARG A 51 -15.01 22.27 9.79
CA ARG A 51 -15.60 22.54 8.47
C ARG A 51 -14.61 22.29 7.34
N LEU A 52 -13.44 22.93 7.39
CA LEU A 52 -12.41 22.84 6.35
C LEU A 52 -11.88 21.42 6.18
N VAL A 53 -11.64 20.72 7.29
CA VAL A 53 -11.23 19.30 7.27
C VAL A 53 -12.34 18.42 6.69
N GLY A 54 -13.61 18.74 6.96
CA GLY A 54 -14.77 18.02 6.44
C GLY A 54 -15.05 18.24 4.95
N GLU A 55 -14.60 19.36 4.38
CA GLU A 55 -14.73 19.69 2.96
C GLU A 55 -13.65 19.03 2.09
N TRP A 56 -12.54 18.61 2.70
CA TRP A 56 -11.42 18.04 1.96
C TRP A 56 -11.75 16.64 1.43
N LYS A 57 -12.10 16.54 0.14
CA LYS A 57 -12.61 15.32 -0.51
C LYS A 57 -11.56 14.21 -0.68
N ASP A 58 -10.27 14.54 -0.64
CA ASP A 58 -9.19 13.58 -0.89
C ASP A 58 -9.02 12.57 0.26
N PHE A 59 -9.41 12.92 1.48
CA PHE A 59 -9.31 12.05 2.63
C PHE A 59 -10.56 11.18 2.80
N LYS A 60 -10.36 9.87 2.97
CA LYS A 60 -11.46 8.95 3.33
C LYS A 60 -12.16 9.36 4.63
N TRP A 61 -11.40 9.95 5.54
CA TRP A 61 -11.82 10.30 6.89
C TRP A 61 -12.55 11.65 6.99
N SER A 62 -12.48 12.52 5.98
CA SER A 62 -13.12 13.85 5.99
C SER A 62 -14.63 13.79 6.24
N LYS A 63 -15.30 12.73 5.76
CA LYS A 63 -16.72 12.48 6.00
C LYS A 63 -17.07 12.46 7.50
N HIS A 64 -16.18 11.94 8.35
CA HIS A 64 -16.39 11.87 9.79
C HIS A 64 -16.25 13.26 10.43
N PHE A 65 -15.29 14.07 9.98
CA PHE A 65 -15.12 15.45 10.45
C PHE A 65 -16.29 16.35 10.03
N ARG A 66 -16.81 16.17 8.80
CA ARG A 66 -18.05 16.84 8.37
C ARG A 66 -19.24 16.49 9.25
N GLN A 67 -19.36 15.22 9.68
CA GLN A 67 -20.41 14.82 10.62
C GLN A 67 -20.22 15.50 11.98
N ILE A 68 -19.00 15.57 12.51
CA ILE A 68 -18.70 16.29 13.76
C ILE A 68 -19.13 17.76 13.65
N TYR A 69 -18.77 18.43 12.56
CA TYR A 69 -19.17 19.82 12.29
C TYR A 69 -20.70 19.97 12.27
N LEU A 70 -21.43 19.10 11.55
CA LEU A 70 -22.89 19.15 11.48
C LEU A 70 -23.56 18.91 12.85
N LEU A 71 -23.02 17.98 13.65
CA LEU A 71 -23.53 17.72 15.00
C LEU A 71 -23.33 18.93 15.92
N ALA A 72 -22.16 19.57 15.86
CA ALA A 72 -21.85 20.68 16.73
C ALA A 72 -22.60 21.97 16.32
N ASP A 73 -22.56 22.31 15.03
CA ASP A 73 -23.07 23.58 14.51
C ASP A 73 -24.59 23.56 14.33
N ARG A 74 -25.14 22.54 13.64
CA ARG A 74 -26.57 22.48 13.30
C ARG A 74 -27.42 21.90 14.43
N LEU A 75 -26.91 20.92 15.15
CA LEU A 75 -27.65 20.24 16.23
C LEU A 75 -27.30 20.79 17.63
N ARG A 76 -26.43 21.82 17.72
CA ARG A 76 -26.00 22.44 18.98
C ARG A 76 -25.44 21.46 20.01
N TYR A 77 -24.85 20.35 19.57
CA TYR A 77 -24.10 19.46 20.46
C TYR A 77 -22.77 20.13 20.84
N GLY A 78 -22.31 19.94 22.08
CA GLY A 78 -20.94 20.31 22.43
C GLY A 78 -19.93 19.52 21.58
N TYR A 79 -18.85 20.17 21.12
CA TYR A 79 -17.83 19.54 20.27
C TYR A 79 -17.26 18.26 20.90
N ALA A 80 -17.02 18.25 22.22
CA ALA A 80 -16.59 17.05 22.95
C ALA A 80 -17.59 15.87 22.83
N LYS A 81 -18.90 16.15 22.90
CA LYS A 81 -19.96 15.13 22.78
C LYS A 81 -20.11 14.65 21.32
N ALA A 82 -19.96 15.56 20.36
CA ALA A 82 -19.97 15.23 18.94
C ALA A 82 -18.80 14.31 18.56
N CYS A 83 -17.58 14.65 18.98
CA CYS A 83 -16.38 13.83 18.77
C CYS A 83 -16.53 12.43 19.37
N ASN A 84 -17.02 12.32 20.61
CA ASN A 84 -17.29 11.03 21.26
C ASN A 84 -18.32 10.18 20.50
N THR A 85 -19.35 10.81 19.93
CA THR A 85 -20.38 10.10 19.16
C THR A 85 -19.84 9.56 17.84
N ILE A 86 -19.02 10.34 17.15
CA ILE A 86 -18.41 9.94 15.88
C ILE A 86 -17.27 8.95 16.08
N ALA A 87 -16.50 9.05 17.16
CA ALA A 87 -15.44 8.10 17.50
C ALA A 87 -15.96 6.65 17.56
N LYS A 88 -17.20 6.44 18.04
CA LYS A 88 -17.83 5.10 18.06
C LYS A 88 -18.12 4.52 16.66
N LYS A 89 -18.15 5.35 15.62
CA LYS A 89 -18.43 4.96 14.23
C LYS A 89 -17.16 4.72 13.41
N ILE A 90 -16.00 5.14 13.89
CA ILE A 90 -14.74 5.06 13.16
C ILE A 90 -14.15 3.64 13.25
N SER A 91 -13.82 3.05 12.09
CA SER A 91 -13.20 1.72 12.02
C SER A 91 -11.71 1.70 12.39
N SER A 92 -10.99 2.78 12.07
CA SER A 92 -9.55 2.91 12.35
C SER A 92 -9.29 3.14 13.85
N GLY A 93 -8.54 2.25 14.48
CA GLY A 93 -8.12 2.37 15.88
C GLY A 93 -7.36 3.66 16.19
N VAL A 94 -6.37 4.02 15.36
CA VAL A 94 -5.50 5.20 15.57
C VAL A 94 -6.32 6.50 15.52
N LEU A 95 -7.05 6.73 14.43
CA LEU A 95 -7.90 7.92 14.29
C LEU A 95 -8.97 8.02 15.39
N ARG A 96 -9.59 6.89 15.76
CA ARG A 96 -10.57 6.82 16.85
C ARG A 96 -9.95 7.31 18.16
N GLU A 97 -8.77 6.81 18.51
CA GLU A 97 -8.07 7.19 19.74
C GLU A 97 -7.65 8.65 19.72
N THR A 98 -7.15 9.16 18.59
CA THR A 98 -6.83 10.59 18.42
C THR A 98 -8.07 11.47 18.62
N ILE A 99 -9.23 11.10 18.05
CA ILE A 99 -10.48 11.88 18.22
C ILE A 99 -11.02 11.78 19.64
N LEU A 100 -10.88 10.64 20.32
CA LEU A 100 -11.25 10.52 21.73
C LEU A 100 -10.37 11.39 22.62
N ARG A 101 -9.04 11.35 22.43
CA ARG A 101 -8.12 12.26 23.12
C ARG A 101 -8.48 13.73 22.86
N PHE A 102 -8.82 14.07 21.62
CA PHE A 102 -9.26 15.42 21.28
C PHE A 102 -10.58 15.79 21.97
N ALA A 103 -11.54 14.87 22.05
CA ALA A 103 -12.79 15.09 22.78
C ALA A 103 -12.54 15.36 24.27
N HIS A 104 -11.58 14.67 24.89
CA HIS A 104 -11.18 14.91 26.27
C HIS A 104 -10.52 16.27 26.45
N ALA A 105 -9.60 16.66 25.57
CA ALA A 105 -8.95 17.98 25.57
C ALA A 105 -9.98 19.12 25.43
N LEU A 106 -10.96 18.95 24.54
CA LEU A 106 -12.05 19.90 24.36
C LEU A 106 -12.96 19.99 25.59
N ALA A 107 -13.17 18.89 26.31
CA ALA A 107 -13.97 18.87 27.53
C ALA A 107 -13.24 19.52 28.72
N SER A 108 -11.91 19.40 28.78
CA SER A 108 -11.08 20.06 29.81
C SER A 108 -10.77 21.52 29.50
N GLY A 109 -11.20 22.03 28.34
CA GLY A 109 -10.93 23.41 27.93
C GLY A 109 -9.46 23.67 27.54
N GLU A 110 -8.71 22.61 27.20
CA GLU A 110 -7.35 22.77 26.63
C GLU A 110 -7.44 23.52 25.30
N SER A 111 -6.43 24.36 25.00
CA SER A 111 -6.34 25.05 23.72
C SER A 111 -6.24 24.06 22.57
N GLU A 112 -7.03 24.25 21.51
CA GLU A 112 -6.98 23.39 20.32
C GLU A 112 -5.60 23.37 19.67
N SER A 113 -4.93 24.52 19.64
CA SER A 113 -3.62 24.65 19.00
C SER A 113 -2.55 23.87 19.75
N GLU A 114 -2.56 23.94 21.08
CA GLU A 114 -1.62 23.21 21.94
C GLU A 114 -1.83 21.70 21.84
N PHE A 115 -3.09 21.25 21.89
CA PHE A 115 -3.43 19.84 21.74
C PHE A 115 -3.02 19.32 20.35
N LEU A 116 -3.41 20.02 19.28
CA LEU A 116 -3.15 19.56 17.90
C LEU A 116 -1.65 19.59 17.57
N ALA A 117 -0.89 20.56 18.08
CA ALA A 117 0.56 20.59 17.92
C ALA A 117 1.24 19.41 18.64
N ARG A 118 0.77 19.05 19.85
CA ARG A 118 1.27 17.90 20.59
C ARG A 118 0.92 16.59 19.87
N GLU A 119 -0.33 16.43 19.47
CA GLU A 119 -0.81 15.23 18.78
C GLU A 119 -0.12 15.06 17.41
N ARG A 120 0.10 16.15 16.66
CA ARG A 120 0.87 16.13 15.41
C ARG A 120 2.26 15.57 15.61
N LYS A 121 2.99 16.01 16.64
CA LYS A 121 4.32 15.49 16.96
C LYS A 121 4.27 13.99 17.26
N LEU A 122 3.34 13.57 18.13
CA LEU A 122 3.18 12.15 18.51
C LEU A 122 2.86 11.25 17.32
N VAL A 123 1.90 11.65 16.48
CA VAL A 123 1.49 10.89 15.29
C VAL A 123 2.63 10.83 14.27
N THR A 124 3.40 11.91 14.11
CA THR A 124 4.55 11.96 13.19
C THR A 124 5.67 11.03 13.62
N ILE A 125 6.03 11.04 14.91
CA ILE A 125 7.06 10.13 15.47
C ILE A 125 6.62 8.67 15.28
N THR A 126 5.38 8.36 15.68
CA THR A 126 4.83 7.01 15.53
C THR A 126 4.81 6.54 14.07
N TYR A 127 4.50 7.45 13.14
CA TYR A 127 4.53 7.16 11.71
C TYR A 127 5.96 6.87 11.23
N PHE A 128 6.93 7.71 11.62
CA PHE A 128 8.33 7.55 11.25
C PHE A 128 8.89 6.21 11.76
N ASP A 129 8.63 5.87 13.01
CA ASP A 129 9.07 4.60 13.62
C ASP A 129 8.49 3.40 12.87
N LYS A 130 7.20 3.45 12.54
CA LYS A 130 6.54 2.38 11.77
C LYS A 130 7.09 2.29 10.34
N TYR A 131 7.34 3.43 9.71
CA TYR A 131 7.89 3.49 8.37
C TYR A 131 9.32 2.93 8.33
N GLN A 132 10.15 3.34 9.29
CA GLN A 132 11.53 2.85 9.45
C GLN A 132 11.56 1.34 9.66
N ARG A 133 10.70 0.82 10.55
CA ARG A 133 10.56 -0.64 10.74
C ARG A 133 10.14 -1.37 9.47
N SER A 134 9.30 -0.76 8.65
CA SER A 134 8.88 -1.32 7.36
C SER A 134 10.02 -1.32 6.35
N LEU A 135 10.85 -0.29 6.33
CA LEU A 135 12.06 -0.21 5.51
C LEU A 135 13.12 -1.24 5.94
N GLU A 136 13.34 -1.38 7.24
CA GLU A 136 14.23 -2.41 7.80
C GLU A 136 13.75 -3.80 7.40
N THR A 137 12.45 -4.06 7.53
CA THR A 137 11.86 -5.33 7.09
C THR A 137 12.10 -5.54 5.60
N LEU A 138 11.83 -4.55 4.75
CA LEU A 138 12.09 -4.64 3.31
C LEU A 138 13.56 -4.92 3.00
N LYS A 139 14.50 -4.28 3.71
CA LYS A 139 15.94 -4.52 3.57
C LYS A 139 16.30 -5.96 3.91
N THR A 140 15.84 -6.49 5.03
CA THR A 140 16.10 -7.89 5.43
C THR A 140 15.55 -8.89 4.40
N TRP A 141 14.35 -8.64 3.85
CA TRP A 141 13.81 -9.48 2.77
C TRP A 141 14.61 -9.34 1.47
N GLY A 142 15.13 -8.15 1.17
CA GLY A 142 16.02 -7.91 0.02
C GLY A 142 17.35 -8.66 0.14
N GLU A 143 17.95 -8.68 1.32
CA GLU A 143 19.16 -9.46 1.63
C GLU A 143 18.89 -10.96 1.50
N ALA A 144 17.77 -11.45 2.05
CA ALA A 144 17.36 -12.85 1.93
C ALA A 144 17.08 -13.25 0.47
N TYR A 145 16.45 -12.38 -0.32
CA TYR A 145 16.22 -12.60 -1.75
C TYR A 145 17.55 -12.70 -2.52
N SER A 146 18.49 -11.79 -2.24
CA SER A 146 19.81 -11.79 -2.87
C SER A 146 20.59 -13.07 -2.55
N ALA A 147 20.56 -13.51 -1.29
CA ALA A 147 21.17 -14.78 -0.88
C ALA A 147 20.52 -15.99 -1.59
N THR A 148 19.20 -16.00 -1.70
CA THR A 148 18.44 -17.06 -2.40
C THR A 148 18.81 -17.10 -3.88
N LEU A 149 18.94 -15.95 -4.54
CA LEU A 149 19.37 -15.88 -5.94
C LEU A 149 20.79 -16.43 -6.15
N ILE A 150 21.72 -16.11 -5.25
CA ILE A 150 23.10 -16.63 -5.32
C ILE A 150 23.09 -18.16 -5.17
N SER A 151 22.36 -18.68 -4.19
CA SER A 151 22.22 -20.12 -3.97
C SER A 151 21.66 -20.84 -5.21
N VAL A 152 20.57 -20.32 -5.78
CA VAL A 152 19.96 -20.92 -6.98
C VAL A 152 20.85 -20.80 -8.21
N THR A 153 21.62 -19.71 -8.34
CA THR A 153 22.59 -19.54 -9.43
C THR A 153 23.70 -20.59 -9.32
N PHE A 154 24.22 -20.84 -8.12
CA PHE A 154 25.25 -21.86 -7.90
C PHE A 154 24.75 -23.28 -8.22
N ILE A 155 23.54 -23.62 -7.77
CA ILE A 155 22.90 -24.91 -8.09
C ILE A 155 22.69 -25.03 -9.60
N SER A 156 22.19 -23.97 -10.24
CA SER A 156 21.98 -23.90 -11.69
C SER A 156 23.26 -24.18 -12.48
N ILE A 157 24.37 -23.53 -12.13
CA ILE A 157 25.68 -23.75 -12.76
C ILE A 157 26.12 -25.21 -12.57
N THR A 158 25.96 -25.75 -11.37
CA THR A 158 26.36 -27.14 -11.06
C THR A 158 25.55 -28.15 -11.89
N VAL A 159 24.24 -27.97 -12.01
CA VAL A 159 23.36 -28.83 -12.82
C VAL A 159 23.74 -28.76 -14.31
N VAL A 160 24.03 -27.57 -14.83
CA VAL A 160 24.47 -27.40 -16.22
C VAL A 160 25.84 -28.07 -16.45
N LEU A 161 26.78 -27.92 -15.51
CA LEU A 161 28.09 -28.57 -15.60
C LEU A 161 27.98 -30.10 -15.57
N SER A 162 27.18 -30.64 -14.64
CA SER A 162 26.91 -32.09 -14.58
C SER A 162 26.30 -32.62 -15.86
N CYS A 163 25.40 -31.86 -16.50
CA CYS A 163 24.81 -32.24 -17.79
C CYS A 163 25.84 -32.33 -18.92
N ILE A 164 26.85 -31.47 -18.93
CA ILE A 164 27.89 -31.47 -19.97
C ILE A 164 28.81 -32.68 -19.79
N LEU A 165 29.12 -33.04 -18.54
CA LEU A 165 30.04 -34.15 -18.23
C LEU A 165 29.39 -35.53 -18.30
N TYR A 166 28.12 -35.66 -17.93
CA TYR A 166 27.40 -36.93 -17.91
C TYR A 166 26.37 -37.00 -19.04
N SER A 167 26.55 -37.90 -20.00
CA SER A 167 25.75 -38.07 -21.23
C SER A 167 24.33 -38.65 -21.02
N GLY A 168 23.81 -38.66 -19.79
CA GLY A 168 22.57 -39.37 -19.43
C GLY A 168 21.27 -38.70 -19.89
N PHE A 169 21.28 -37.40 -20.24
CA PHE A 169 20.09 -36.65 -20.64
C PHE A 169 20.38 -35.69 -21.79
N SER A 170 19.37 -35.38 -22.61
CA SER A 170 19.49 -34.36 -23.67
C SER A 170 19.78 -32.97 -23.05
N PRO A 171 20.91 -32.31 -23.39
CA PRO A 171 21.29 -31.02 -22.80
C PRO A 171 20.24 -29.92 -22.93
N SER A 172 19.47 -29.96 -24.02
CA SER A 172 18.39 -29.01 -24.30
C SER A 172 17.22 -29.08 -23.30
N ILE A 173 16.93 -30.26 -22.75
CA ILE A 173 15.83 -30.44 -21.79
C ILE A 173 16.23 -29.87 -20.43
N LEU A 174 17.42 -30.23 -19.93
CA LEU A 174 17.93 -29.76 -18.64
C LEU A 174 18.11 -28.24 -18.61
N PHE A 175 18.63 -27.65 -19.68
CA PHE A 175 18.73 -26.19 -19.80
C PHE A 175 17.38 -25.49 -19.63
N ARG A 176 16.32 -26.01 -20.26
CA ARG A 176 14.96 -25.45 -20.13
C ARG A 176 14.44 -25.55 -18.69
N PHE A 177 14.68 -26.67 -18.00
CA PHE A 177 14.28 -26.83 -16.60
C PHE A 177 15.01 -25.87 -15.66
N THR A 178 16.32 -25.67 -15.86
CA THR A 178 17.11 -24.75 -15.05
C THR A 178 16.66 -23.30 -15.21
N VAL A 179 16.41 -22.87 -16.45
CA VAL A 179 15.85 -21.53 -16.73
C VAL A 179 14.47 -21.35 -16.11
N LEU A 180 13.60 -22.37 -16.20
CA LEU A 180 12.28 -22.33 -15.59
C LEU A 180 12.35 -22.23 -14.07
N ALA A 181 13.20 -23.04 -13.43
CA ALA A 181 13.38 -23.04 -11.98
C ALA A 181 13.89 -21.68 -11.47
N MET A 182 14.88 -21.09 -12.14
CA MET A 182 15.40 -19.76 -11.81
C MET A 182 14.32 -18.67 -12.00
N GLY A 183 13.52 -18.78 -13.07
CA GLY A 183 12.39 -17.89 -13.31
C GLY A 183 11.35 -17.93 -12.19
N ILE A 184 10.96 -19.13 -11.73
CA ILE A 184 9.99 -19.30 -10.64
C ILE A 184 10.48 -18.64 -9.35
N VAL A 185 11.75 -18.86 -8.99
CA VAL A 185 12.35 -18.27 -7.79
C VAL A 185 12.38 -16.74 -7.90
N SER A 186 12.79 -16.21 -9.06
CA SER A 186 12.86 -14.76 -9.26
C SER A 186 11.48 -14.09 -9.22
N ILE A 187 10.47 -14.68 -9.87
CA ILE A 187 9.09 -14.17 -9.83
C ILE A 187 8.54 -14.20 -8.40
N THR A 188 8.75 -15.31 -7.69
CA THR A 188 8.26 -15.48 -6.31
C THR A 188 8.95 -14.50 -5.36
N GLY A 189 10.27 -14.34 -5.47
CA GLY A 189 11.03 -13.39 -4.66
C GLY A 189 10.62 -11.94 -4.93
N ASN A 190 10.46 -11.56 -6.19
CA ASN A 190 9.98 -10.22 -6.56
C ASN A 190 8.55 -9.97 -6.05
N PHE A 191 7.66 -10.98 -6.11
CA PHE A 191 6.31 -10.88 -5.56
C PHE A 191 6.31 -10.69 -4.04
N LEU A 192 7.18 -11.40 -3.32
CA LEU A 192 7.36 -11.22 -1.87
C LEU A 192 7.87 -9.83 -1.53
N LEU A 193 8.90 -9.33 -2.24
CA LEU A 193 9.42 -7.97 -2.06
C LEU A 193 8.35 -6.91 -2.34
N TYR A 194 7.57 -7.07 -3.42
CA TYR A 194 6.46 -6.17 -3.73
C TYR A 194 5.40 -6.13 -2.62
N ARG A 195 5.18 -7.25 -1.93
CA ARG A 195 4.21 -7.34 -0.83
C ARG A 195 4.72 -6.69 0.45
N VAL A 196 6.02 -6.80 0.73
CA VAL A 196 6.67 -6.25 1.92
C VAL A 196 6.93 -4.75 1.77
N ALA A 197 7.14 -4.27 0.54
CA ALA A 197 7.42 -2.87 0.29
C ALA A 197 6.30 -1.94 0.83
N PRO A 198 6.65 -0.89 1.60
CA PRO A 198 5.67 0.07 2.07
C PRO A 198 5.05 0.79 0.86
N LYS A 199 3.71 0.75 0.77
CA LYS A 199 2.98 1.36 -0.34
C LYS A 199 2.65 2.80 -0.01
N GLU A 200 3.14 3.72 -0.84
CA GLU A 200 2.81 5.14 -0.74
C GLU A 200 1.96 5.58 -1.94
N LYS A 201 0.88 6.34 -1.67
CA LYS A 201 0.14 7.03 -2.72
C LYS A 201 0.95 8.27 -3.14
N LYS A 202 1.80 8.12 -4.16
CA LYS A 202 2.56 9.24 -4.75
C LYS A 202 1.76 10.06 -5.78
N ASN A 203 0.63 9.54 -6.24
CA ASN A 203 -0.19 10.18 -7.27
C ASN A 203 -1.27 11.06 -6.66
N HIS A 204 -1.37 12.30 -7.14
CA HIS A 204 -2.46 13.20 -6.82
C HIS A 204 -3.80 12.73 -7.44
N SER A 205 -4.90 13.05 -6.78
CA SER A 205 -6.27 12.75 -7.25
C SER A 205 -6.82 13.79 -8.21
N LEU A 206 -6.05 14.83 -8.57
CA LEU A 206 -6.49 15.89 -9.49
C LEU A 206 -7.00 15.32 -10.82
N GLU A 207 -8.03 15.98 -11.34
CA GLU A 207 -8.69 15.62 -12.61
C GLU A 207 -7.76 15.83 -13.80
N ILE A 208 -6.91 16.87 -13.73
CA ILE A 208 -5.89 17.17 -14.73
C ILE A 208 -4.63 16.35 -14.42
N LYS A 209 -4.29 15.44 -15.33
CA LYS A 209 -3.07 14.60 -15.25
C LYS A 209 -2.17 14.89 -16.45
N PRO A 210 -0.85 14.89 -16.28
CA PRO A 210 0.06 15.05 -17.40
C PRO A 210 -0.14 13.92 -18.42
N LYS A 211 -0.11 14.27 -19.72
CA LYS A 211 -0.37 13.33 -20.85
C LYS A 211 0.46 12.04 -20.75
N LYS A 212 1.71 12.13 -20.30
CA LYS A 212 2.62 10.99 -20.10
C LYS A 212 2.09 9.99 -19.05
N GLN A 213 1.54 10.45 -17.93
CA GLN A 213 1.00 9.57 -16.90
C GLN A 213 -0.28 8.84 -17.36
N VAL A 214 -1.10 9.51 -18.18
CA VAL A 214 -2.31 8.89 -18.74
C VAL A 214 -1.95 7.80 -19.75
N LEU A 215 -0.94 8.06 -20.59
CA LEU A 215 -0.42 7.08 -21.54
C LEU A 215 0.11 5.82 -20.83
N ILE A 216 0.95 6.00 -19.80
CA ILE A 216 1.51 4.90 -19.01
C ILE A 216 0.40 4.09 -18.32
N LYS A 217 -0.61 4.76 -17.72
CA LYS A 217 -1.75 4.05 -17.10
C LYS A 217 -2.55 3.23 -18.12
N ARG A 218 -2.72 3.74 -19.35
CA ARG A 218 -3.43 3.03 -20.42
C ARG A 218 -2.61 1.87 -20.97
N LEU A 219 -1.30 2.02 -21.12
CA LEU A 219 -0.41 0.97 -21.63
C LEU A 219 -0.07 -0.11 -20.60
N ARG A 220 -0.19 0.18 -19.29
CA ARG A 220 0.22 -0.73 -18.21
C ARG A 220 -0.39 -2.14 -18.29
N PHE A 221 -1.65 -2.25 -18.68
CA PHE A 221 -2.35 -3.53 -18.77
C PHE A 221 -2.17 -4.25 -20.12
N PRO A 222 -2.32 -3.59 -21.28
CA PRO A 222 -2.22 -4.29 -22.56
C PRO A 222 -0.79 -4.73 -22.92
N LEU A 223 0.25 -3.97 -22.57
CA LEU A 223 1.64 -4.30 -22.94
C LEU A 223 2.15 -5.66 -22.40
N PRO A 224 2.01 -6.00 -21.10
CA PRO A 224 2.50 -7.27 -20.60
C PRO A 224 1.69 -8.46 -21.14
N ILE A 225 0.40 -8.26 -21.41
CA ILE A 225 -0.47 -9.29 -21.99
C ILE A 225 -0.04 -9.58 -23.42
N LEU A 226 0.19 -8.52 -24.21
CA LEU A 226 0.65 -8.64 -25.59
C LEU A 226 2.04 -9.29 -25.66
N GLY A 227 2.94 -8.92 -24.74
CA GLY A 227 4.26 -9.51 -24.63
C GLY A 227 4.27 -10.98 -24.24
N ALA A 228 3.40 -11.38 -23.30
CA ALA A 228 3.22 -12.78 -22.93
C ALA A 228 2.67 -13.61 -24.10
N PHE A 229 1.69 -13.08 -24.84
CA PHE A 229 1.13 -13.74 -26.03
C PHE A 229 2.18 -13.88 -27.14
N LEU A 230 2.96 -12.83 -27.41
CA LEU A 230 4.01 -12.85 -28.44
C LEU A 230 5.13 -13.84 -28.08
N SER A 231 5.53 -13.89 -26.81
CA SER A 231 6.53 -14.84 -26.30
C SER A 231 6.04 -16.30 -26.39
N LEU A 232 4.76 -16.56 -26.05
CA LEU A 232 4.15 -17.88 -26.18
C LEU A 232 4.02 -18.30 -27.65
N PHE A 233 3.63 -17.38 -28.54
CA PHE A 233 3.53 -17.64 -29.97
C PHE A 233 4.90 -17.98 -30.57
N LEU A 234 5.94 -17.21 -30.23
CA LEU A 234 7.32 -17.49 -30.68
C LEU A 234 7.81 -18.86 -30.21
N PHE A 235 7.46 -19.27 -28.98
CA PHE A 235 7.77 -20.59 -28.44
C PHE A 235 7.14 -21.73 -29.25
N PHE A 236 5.89 -21.58 -29.72
CA PHE A 236 5.22 -22.59 -30.55
C PHE A 236 5.76 -22.65 -31.99
N THR A 237 6.22 -21.54 -32.54
CA THR A 237 6.77 -21.48 -33.92
C THR A 237 8.17 -22.07 -34.07
N GLY A 238 8.80 -22.56 -32.99
CA GLY A 238 10.10 -23.21 -33.04
C GLY A 238 11.31 -22.27 -33.16
N PHE A 239 11.10 -20.95 -33.10
CA PHE A 239 12.21 -20.02 -32.90
C PHE A 239 12.84 -20.28 -31.53
N GLY A 240 14.17 -20.41 -31.51
CA GLY A 240 14.92 -20.80 -30.31
C GLY A 240 14.52 -20.02 -29.05
N LEU A 241 14.53 -20.73 -27.90
CA LEU A 241 14.10 -20.24 -26.58
C LEU A 241 14.70 -18.86 -26.20
N SER A 242 15.92 -18.57 -26.66
CA SER A 242 16.63 -17.32 -26.42
C SER A 242 15.91 -16.09 -26.99
N LEU A 243 15.38 -16.18 -28.22
CA LEU A 243 14.67 -15.06 -28.86
C LEU A 243 13.34 -14.76 -28.15
N ALA A 244 12.60 -15.79 -27.78
CA ALA A 244 11.33 -15.64 -27.05
C ALA A 244 11.51 -14.94 -25.69
N LEU A 245 12.62 -15.19 -24.99
CA LEU A 245 12.94 -14.55 -23.72
C LEU A 245 13.36 -13.08 -23.88
N ILE A 246 14.10 -12.74 -24.93
CA ILE A 246 14.51 -11.35 -25.22
C ILE A 246 13.28 -10.49 -25.54
N PHE A 247 12.36 -10.98 -26.37
CA PHE A 247 11.12 -10.27 -26.69
C PHE A 247 10.22 -10.09 -25.46
N PHE A 248 10.13 -11.11 -24.61
CA PHE A 248 9.39 -11.01 -23.35
C PHE A 248 9.98 -9.93 -22.43
N ALA A 249 11.30 -9.91 -22.26
CA ALA A 249 11.98 -8.88 -21.46
C ALA A 249 11.74 -7.46 -22.01
N LEU A 250 11.82 -7.28 -23.33
CA LEU A 250 11.60 -5.99 -23.99
C LEU A 250 10.19 -5.44 -23.73
N THR A 251 9.19 -6.31 -23.71
CA THR A 251 7.78 -5.90 -23.47
C THR A 251 7.47 -5.54 -22.02
N ILE A 252 8.24 -6.07 -21.06
CA ILE A 252 8.07 -5.78 -19.63
C ILE A 252 8.86 -4.53 -19.22
N PHE A 253 10.00 -4.25 -19.89
CA PHE A 253 10.86 -3.10 -19.61
C PHE A 253 10.15 -1.73 -19.47
N PRO A 254 9.21 -1.34 -20.35
CA PRO A 254 8.53 -0.03 -20.25
C PRO A 254 7.50 0.07 -19.11
N LEU A 255 7.22 -1.00 -18.36
CA LEU A 255 6.26 -0.99 -17.24
C LEU A 255 6.88 -0.53 -15.91
N GLY A 256 8.21 -0.41 -15.86
CA GLY A 256 8.97 -0.02 -14.67
C GLY A 256 9.04 1.48 -14.39
N PHE A 257 8.55 2.34 -15.31
CA PHE A 257 8.58 3.81 -15.22
C PHE A 257 7.18 4.43 -15.20
#